data_AF-A0A8C7H216-F1
#
_entry.id   AF-A0A8C7H216-F1
#
_cell.length_a   1.000
_cell.length_b   1.000
_cell.length_c   1.000
_cell.angle_alpha   90.00
_cell.angle_beta   90.00
_cell.angle_gamma   90.00
#
_symmetry.space_group_name_H-M   'P 1'
#
loop_
_entity.id
_entity.type
_entity.pdbx_description
1 polymer ?
#
loop_
_entity_poly.entity_id
_entity_poly.type
_entity_poly.pdbx_seq_one_letter_code
_entity_poly.pdbx_strand_id
1 'polypeptide(L)'
;MWAGLSLLLALCLLPGGGTESEGEGTRCKQPPGWSIGEVEPMKEVLGQVTVVALLQLEGQGLENVTYMVVNHQGEQAQRLHTLLRQKLSENITLYKQQPKQEDVWQTLAGEKDDFLIYDRCGRLTYHISLPYSILGTPYVENAIKETYCTRVCGDCTYETARWVSSTISFSVSALVSPSQECMG
;
A
#
# COMPACT_ATOMS: atom_id res chain seq x y z
N MET A 1 -7.35 -35.37 59.67
CA MET A 1 -6.87 -35.10 58.30
C MET A 1 -7.75 -33.99 57.75
N TRP A 2 -7.29 -32.74 57.85
CA TRP A 2 -8.09 -31.56 57.50
C TRP A 2 -8.03 -31.29 56.00
N ALA A 3 -9.21 -31.17 55.39
CA ALA A 3 -9.42 -30.65 54.05
C ALA A 3 -9.27 -29.13 54.06
N GLY A 4 -8.57 -28.57 53.07
CA GLY A 4 -8.43 -27.12 52.95
C GLY A 4 -7.39 -26.72 51.92
N LEU A 5 -7.53 -27.15 50.68
CA LEU A 5 -6.80 -26.55 49.56
C LEU A 5 -7.65 -25.43 48.97
N SER A 6 -7.41 -24.21 49.47
CA SER A 6 -7.75 -22.98 48.76
C SER A 6 -6.90 -22.89 47.49
N LEU A 7 -7.55 -22.86 46.33
CA LEU A 7 -6.94 -22.35 45.11
C LEU A 7 -7.83 -21.24 44.55
N LEU A 8 -7.34 -20.01 44.65
CA LEU A 8 -7.95 -18.80 44.12
C LEU A 8 -8.00 -18.87 42.59
N LEU A 9 -9.21 -18.94 42.03
CA LEU A 9 -9.49 -18.61 40.62
C LEU A 9 -9.52 -17.09 40.50
N ALA A 10 -8.39 -16.47 40.19
CA ALA A 10 -8.32 -15.05 39.88
C ALA A 10 -7.34 -14.82 38.73
N LEU A 11 -7.78 -15.04 37.49
CA LEU A 11 -7.25 -14.35 36.32
C LEU A 11 -8.17 -14.62 35.12
N CYS A 12 -8.99 -13.65 34.73
CA CYS A 12 -9.49 -13.44 33.36
C CYS A 12 -10.42 -12.22 33.35
N LEU A 13 -9.86 -11.03 33.56
CA LEU A 13 -10.44 -9.78 33.07
C LEU A 13 -9.28 -8.89 32.59
N LEU A 14 -8.64 -9.32 31.51
CA LEU A 14 -7.96 -8.37 30.63
C LEU A 14 -8.96 -8.01 29.53
N PRO A 15 -9.21 -6.72 29.27
CA PRO A 15 -9.84 -6.31 28.03
C PRO A 15 -8.87 -6.71 26.92
N GLY A 16 -9.21 -7.77 26.19
CA GLY A 16 -8.56 -8.12 24.94
C GLY A 16 -8.92 -7.08 23.89
N GLY A 17 -8.25 -5.92 23.94
CA GLY A 17 -8.13 -5.03 22.79
C GLY A 17 -7.16 -5.68 21.82
N GLY A 18 -7.67 -6.55 20.96
CA GLY A 18 -6.93 -7.12 19.85
C GLY A 18 -7.34 -6.44 18.55
N THR A 19 -6.58 -5.45 18.12
CA THR A 19 -6.46 -4.89 16.76
C THR A 19 -5.11 -4.15 16.78
N GLU A 20 -4.10 -4.35 15.94
CA GLU A 20 -3.97 -4.86 14.59
C GLU A 20 -2.69 -5.73 14.54
N SER A 21 -2.77 -6.94 13.97
CA SER A 21 -1.55 -7.65 13.57
C SER A 21 -1.07 -7.03 12.25
N GLU A 22 -0.58 -5.79 12.30
CA GLU A 22 0.33 -5.31 11.28
C GLU A 22 1.51 -6.30 11.21
N GLY A 23 1.89 -6.71 10.01
CA GLY A 23 3.08 -7.54 9.80
C GLY A 23 4.32 -6.84 10.38
N GLU A 24 4.65 -7.16 11.63
CA GLU A 24 5.60 -6.47 12.51
C GLU A 24 7.05 -6.42 11.94
N GLY A 25 7.31 -7.09 10.81
CA GLY A 25 8.64 -7.22 10.24
C GLY A 25 8.97 -6.36 9.02
N THR A 26 8.00 -5.81 8.27
CA THR A 26 8.25 -5.23 6.93
C THR A 26 7.91 -3.76 6.78
N ARG A 27 7.14 -3.16 7.71
CA ARG A 27 6.78 -1.74 7.65
C ARG A 27 8.02 -0.85 7.63
N CYS A 28 7.98 0.17 6.79
CA CYS A 28 9.04 1.15 6.54
C CYS A 28 10.36 0.59 5.99
N LYS A 29 10.32 -0.60 5.40
CA LYS A 29 11.44 -1.17 4.64
C LYS A 29 11.18 -1.05 3.14
N GLN A 30 12.27 -1.01 2.37
CA GLN A 30 12.17 -1.16 0.91
C GLN A 30 11.69 -2.57 0.56
N PRO A 31 10.93 -2.73 -0.53
CA PRO A 31 10.57 -4.06 -0.99
C PRO A 31 11.84 -4.84 -1.39
N PRO A 32 11.79 -6.18 -1.32
CA PRO A 32 12.78 -7.01 -2.01
C PRO A 32 12.88 -6.62 -3.49
N GLY A 33 14.03 -6.87 -4.12
CA GLY A 33 14.18 -6.59 -5.55
C GLY A 33 13.23 -7.47 -6.37
N TRP A 34 12.42 -6.85 -7.23
CA TRP A 34 11.51 -7.54 -8.16
C TRP A 34 11.41 -6.81 -9.49
N SER A 35 11.10 -7.54 -10.55
CA SER A 35 10.96 -6.99 -11.90
C SER A 35 9.85 -7.69 -12.69
N ILE A 36 9.40 -7.04 -13.76
CA ILE A 36 8.54 -7.63 -14.79
C ILE A 36 9.34 -7.62 -16.09
N GLY A 37 9.91 -8.77 -16.44
CA GLY A 37 10.94 -8.82 -17.48
C GLY A 37 12.13 -7.94 -17.12
N GLU A 38 12.43 -6.93 -17.95
CA GLU A 38 13.55 -6.00 -17.77
C GLU A 38 13.16 -4.71 -17.02
N VAL A 39 11.88 -4.54 -16.68
CA VAL A 39 11.38 -3.34 -15.99
C VAL A 39 11.43 -3.55 -14.49
N GLU A 40 11.99 -2.60 -13.75
CA GLU A 40 11.97 -2.53 -12.28
C GLU A 40 11.01 -1.40 -11.84
N PRO A 41 9.70 -1.68 -11.67
CA PRO A 41 8.69 -0.62 -11.58
C PRO A 41 8.93 0.36 -10.43
N MET A 42 9.45 -0.14 -9.30
CA MET A 42 9.68 0.66 -8.10
C MET A 42 10.77 1.74 -8.28
N LYS A 43 11.66 1.61 -9.27
CA LYS A 43 12.69 2.64 -9.54
C LYS A 43 12.13 3.84 -10.29
N GLU A 44 11.09 3.64 -11.10
CA GLU A 44 10.51 4.68 -11.97
C GLU A 44 9.51 5.58 -11.22
N VAL A 45 9.03 5.13 -10.06
CA VAL A 45 7.93 5.77 -9.31
C VAL A 45 8.38 6.47 -8.03
N LEU A 46 9.69 6.57 -7.80
CA LEU A 46 10.24 7.33 -6.65
C LEU A 46 9.77 8.79 -6.70
N GLY A 47 9.40 9.33 -5.54
CA GLY A 47 8.74 10.63 -5.40
C GLY A 47 7.20 10.57 -5.42
N GLN A 48 6.61 9.43 -5.77
CA GLN A 48 5.17 9.23 -5.77
C GLN A 48 4.75 8.20 -4.72
N VAL A 49 3.54 8.34 -4.18
CA VAL A 49 2.93 7.23 -3.43
C VAL A 49 2.57 6.15 -4.43
N THR A 50 2.90 4.90 -4.12
CA THR A 50 2.70 3.79 -5.04
C THR A 50 1.79 2.75 -4.41
N VAL A 51 0.75 2.34 -5.13
CA VAL A 51 -0.19 1.29 -4.72
C VAL A 51 -0.02 0.12 -5.68
N VAL A 52 0.40 -1.03 -5.14
CA VAL A 52 0.54 -2.30 -5.87
C VAL A 52 -0.57 -3.23 -5.42
N ALA A 53 -1.31 -3.79 -6.38
CA ALA A 53 -2.41 -4.70 -6.10
C ALA A 53 -2.52 -5.81 -7.16
N LEU A 54 -3.23 -6.88 -6.83
CA LEU A 54 -3.46 -8.00 -7.77
C LEU A 54 -4.73 -7.81 -8.63
N LEU A 55 -5.71 -7.02 -8.17
CA LEU A 55 -7.02 -6.89 -8.83
C LEU A 55 -7.38 -5.44 -9.20
N GLN A 56 -8.61 -5.23 -9.67
CA GLN A 56 -9.15 -3.96 -10.12
C GLN A 56 -9.24 -2.94 -8.98
N LEU A 57 -8.81 -1.71 -9.23
CA LEU A 57 -8.94 -0.57 -8.34
C LEU A 57 -9.33 0.65 -9.18
N GLU A 58 -9.81 1.69 -8.51
CA GLU A 58 -10.00 3.02 -9.09
C GLU A 58 -9.14 4.00 -8.29
N GLY A 59 -8.57 4.99 -8.99
CA GLY A 59 -7.75 6.01 -8.33
C GLY A 59 -8.62 6.98 -7.53
N GLN A 60 -8.11 7.48 -6.41
CA GLN A 60 -8.86 8.37 -5.51
C GLN A 60 -8.82 9.86 -5.90
N GLY A 61 -8.37 10.18 -7.12
CA GLY A 61 -8.20 11.56 -7.56
C GLY A 61 -7.05 12.32 -6.89
N LEU A 62 -6.24 11.66 -6.06
CA LEU A 62 -5.01 12.21 -5.49
C LEU A 62 -3.94 12.36 -6.59
N GLU A 63 -3.33 13.53 -6.67
CA GLU A 63 -2.23 13.76 -7.61
C GLU A 63 -0.93 13.06 -7.15
N ASN A 64 -0.06 12.67 -8.09
CA ASN A 64 1.22 12.02 -7.78
C ASN A 64 1.07 10.73 -6.95
N VAL A 65 -0.01 9.99 -7.18
CA VAL A 65 -0.19 8.60 -6.75
C VAL A 65 -0.16 7.70 -7.97
N THR A 66 0.75 6.74 -7.97
CA THR A 66 0.85 5.72 -9.02
C THR A 66 0.13 4.45 -8.59
N TYR A 67 -0.80 4.00 -9.42
CA TYR A 67 -1.52 2.75 -9.23
C TYR A 67 -1.01 1.71 -10.22
N MET A 68 -0.58 0.57 -9.70
CA MET A 68 -0.11 -0.55 -10.52
C MET A 68 -0.76 -1.85 -10.09
N VAL A 69 -1.16 -2.63 -11.09
CA VAL A 69 -1.73 -3.97 -10.92
C VAL A 69 -0.76 -4.98 -11.48
N VAL A 70 -0.31 -5.93 -10.67
CA VAL A 70 0.55 -7.04 -11.13
C VAL A 70 -0.30 -8.28 -11.21
N ASN A 71 -0.66 -8.72 -12.42
CA ASN A 71 -1.51 -9.89 -12.58
C ASN A 71 -0.78 -11.18 -12.13
N HIS A 72 -1.54 -12.21 -11.75
CA HIS A 72 -0.98 -13.50 -11.35
C HIS A 72 -0.28 -14.20 -12.54
N GLN A 73 0.78 -14.97 -12.27
CA GLN A 73 1.58 -15.63 -13.33
C GLN A 73 0.91 -16.86 -13.97
N GLY A 74 -0.08 -17.45 -13.30
CA GLY A 74 -0.78 -18.65 -13.75
C GLY A 74 -1.57 -18.48 -15.07
N GLU A 75 -1.68 -19.56 -15.84
CA GLU A 75 -2.24 -19.56 -17.21
C GLU A 75 -3.61 -18.86 -17.32
N GLN A 76 -4.51 -19.11 -16.37
CA GLN A 76 -5.84 -18.51 -16.39
C GLN A 76 -5.78 -16.97 -16.28
N ALA A 77 -4.93 -16.45 -15.40
CA ALA A 77 -4.73 -15.01 -15.25
C ALA A 77 -4.13 -14.40 -16.52
N GLN A 78 -3.22 -15.12 -17.18
CA GLN A 78 -2.61 -14.72 -18.44
C GLN A 78 -3.64 -14.63 -19.58
N ARG A 79 -4.59 -15.56 -19.65
CA ARG A 79 -5.70 -15.55 -20.61
C ARG A 79 -6.67 -14.40 -20.36
N LEU A 80 -6.93 -14.08 -19.09
CA LEU A 80 -7.87 -13.02 -18.70
C LEU A 80 -7.25 -11.62 -18.68
N HIS A 81 -5.95 -11.48 -18.92
CA HIS A 81 -5.23 -10.21 -18.82
C HIS A 81 -5.85 -9.10 -19.67
N THR A 82 -6.25 -9.39 -20.91
CA THR A 82 -6.89 -8.39 -21.80
C THR A 82 -8.24 -7.94 -21.25
N LEU A 83 -9.03 -8.85 -20.66
CA LEU A 83 -10.30 -8.50 -20.04
C LEU A 83 -10.09 -7.66 -18.78
N LEU A 84 -9.07 -7.97 -17.99
CA LEU A 84 -8.71 -7.17 -16.82
C LEU A 84 -8.30 -5.75 -17.24
N ARG A 85 -7.51 -5.60 -18.31
CA ARG A 85 -7.11 -4.28 -18.81
C ARG A 85 -8.31 -3.40 -19.18
N GLN A 86 -9.34 -3.98 -19.77
CA GLN A 86 -10.58 -3.27 -20.16
C GLN A 86 -11.41 -2.80 -18.97
N LYS A 87 -11.21 -3.38 -17.78
CA LYS A 87 -11.91 -2.98 -16.56
C LYS A 87 -11.13 -1.95 -15.74
N LEU A 88 -9.85 -1.75 -16.03
CA LEU A 88 -8.99 -0.81 -15.33
C LEU A 88 -9.04 0.57 -15.99
N SER A 89 -9.06 1.61 -15.17
CA SER A 89 -8.86 2.99 -15.61
C SER A 89 -7.55 3.16 -16.37
N GLU A 90 -7.48 4.14 -17.28
CA GLU A 90 -6.32 4.33 -18.15
C GLU A 90 -5.02 4.66 -17.38
N ASN A 91 -5.14 5.31 -16.22
CA ASN A 91 -4.03 5.70 -15.35
C ASN A 91 -3.48 4.55 -14.48
N ILE A 92 -4.05 3.35 -14.58
CA ILE A 92 -3.57 2.17 -13.84
C ILE A 92 -2.68 1.35 -14.77
N THR A 93 -1.43 1.17 -14.36
CA THR A 93 -0.49 0.33 -15.11
C THR A 93 -0.76 -1.13 -14.77
N LEU A 94 -1.11 -1.94 -15.78
CA LEU A 94 -1.32 -3.37 -15.62
C LEU A 94 -0.10 -4.15 -16.12
N TYR A 95 0.60 -4.81 -15.21
CA TYR A 95 1.73 -5.68 -15.51
C TYR A 95 1.29 -7.14 -15.71
N LYS A 96 1.90 -7.78 -16.70
CA LYS A 96 1.75 -9.20 -17.00
C LYS A 96 3.03 -9.92 -16.61
N GLN A 97 2.94 -10.82 -15.63
CA GLN A 97 4.08 -11.67 -15.28
C GLN A 97 4.40 -12.66 -16.40
N GLN A 98 5.68 -12.88 -16.69
CA GLN A 98 6.13 -13.84 -17.69
C GLN A 98 6.10 -15.29 -17.14
N PRO A 99 5.87 -16.33 -17.96
CA PRO A 99 5.74 -17.71 -17.45
C PRO A 99 6.97 -18.31 -16.74
N LYS A 100 8.16 -17.69 -16.85
CA LYS A 100 9.44 -18.23 -16.33
C LYS A 100 10.19 -17.25 -15.43
N GLN A 101 9.61 -16.08 -15.15
CA GLN A 101 10.22 -15.15 -14.19
C GLN A 101 9.91 -15.59 -12.76
N GLU A 102 10.57 -14.97 -11.78
CA GLU A 102 10.23 -15.13 -10.37
C GLU A 102 8.82 -14.59 -10.10
N ASP A 103 8.05 -15.27 -9.26
CA ASP A 103 6.70 -14.84 -8.93
C ASP A 103 6.74 -13.60 -8.02
N VAL A 104 6.35 -12.46 -8.58
CA VAL A 104 6.37 -11.17 -7.88
C VAL A 104 5.57 -11.23 -6.57
N TRP A 105 4.46 -11.95 -6.53
CA TRP A 105 3.63 -12.03 -5.32
C TRP A 105 4.30 -12.86 -4.23
N GLN A 106 5.05 -13.91 -4.59
CA GLN A 106 5.88 -14.64 -3.63
C GLN A 106 7.04 -13.77 -3.13
N THR A 107 7.72 -13.05 -4.02
CA THR A 107 8.83 -12.14 -3.67
C THR A 107 8.38 -11.04 -2.72
N LEU A 108 7.18 -10.48 -2.94
CA LEU A 108 6.61 -9.42 -2.11
C LEU A 108 5.89 -9.94 -0.86
N ALA A 109 5.86 -11.26 -0.65
CA ALA A 109 5.05 -11.91 0.39
C ALA A 109 3.58 -11.48 0.38
N GLY A 110 3.04 -11.19 -0.82
CA GLY A 110 1.66 -10.76 -1.01
C GLY A 110 0.78 -11.92 -1.48
N GLU A 111 -0.46 -11.92 -1.02
CA GLU A 111 -1.48 -12.89 -1.37
C GLU A 111 -2.50 -12.31 -2.36
N LYS A 112 -3.43 -13.15 -2.77
CA LYS A 112 -4.54 -12.69 -3.60
C LYS A 112 -5.33 -11.61 -2.87
N ASP A 113 -5.67 -10.55 -3.61
CA ASP A 113 -6.46 -9.42 -3.12
C ASP A 113 -5.70 -8.48 -2.18
N ASP A 114 -4.39 -8.69 -1.97
CA ASP A 114 -3.59 -7.81 -1.14
C ASP A 114 -3.29 -6.46 -1.81
N PHE A 115 -3.15 -5.42 -0.98
CA PHE A 115 -2.64 -4.11 -1.36
C PHE A 115 -1.32 -3.85 -0.65
N LEU A 116 -0.30 -3.50 -1.41
CA LEU A 116 0.98 -3.02 -0.90
C LEU A 116 1.08 -1.53 -1.23
N ILE A 117 1.15 -0.70 -0.19
CA ILE A 117 1.20 0.74 -0.31
C ILE A 117 2.60 1.20 0.10
N TYR A 118 3.25 1.97 -0.76
CA TYR A 118 4.59 2.49 -0.57
C TYR A 118 4.57 4.01 -0.53
N ASP A 119 5.37 4.59 0.36
CA ASP A 119 5.61 6.02 0.41
C ASP A 119 6.45 6.51 -0.79
N ARG A 120 6.67 7.83 -0.86
CA ARG A 120 7.47 8.49 -1.90
C ARG A 120 8.93 8.05 -1.95
N CYS A 121 9.43 7.41 -0.90
CA CYS A 121 10.78 6.87 -0.81
C CYS A 121 10.84 5.37 -1.17
N GLY A 122 9.71 4.78 -1.59
CA GLY A 122 9.61 3.36 -1.92
C GLY A 122 9.64 2.46 -0.69
N ARG A 123 9.27 2.95 0.50
CA ARG A 123 9.18 2.16 1.73
C ARG A 123 7.74 1.68 1.94
N LEU A 124 7.56 0.42 2.29
CA LEU A 124 6.25 -0.17 2.52
C LEU A 124 5.57 0.47 3.74
N THR A 125 4.48 1.18 3.57
CA THR A 125 3.72 1.78 4.68
C THR A 125 2.59 0.88 5.16
N TYR A 126 1.90 0.21 4.23
CA TYR A 126 0.83 -0.74 4.51
C TYR A 126 0.92 -1.97 3.63
N HIS A 127 0.64 -3.11 4.24
CA HIS A 127 0.30 -4.36 3.56
C HIS A 127 -1.09 -4.76 4.05
N ILE A 128 -2.08 -4.62 3.19
CA ILE A 128 -3.49 -4.81 3.54
C ILE A 128 -3.94 -6.11 2.89
N SER A 129 -4.23 -7.10 3.73
CA SER A 129 -4.79 -8.39 3.30
C SER A 129 -6.27 -8.48 3.63
N LEU A 130 -6.91 -9.54 3.13
CA LEU A 130 -8.29 -9.87 3.52
C LEU A 130 -8.40 -9.99 5.06
N PRO A 131 -9.53 -9.54 5.65
CA PRO A 131 -10.72 -8.99 5.00
C PRO A 131 -10.66 -7.47 4.73
N TYR A 132 -9.58 -6.79 5.10
CA TYR A 132 -9.48 -5.33 4.99
C TYR A 132 -9.20 -4.83 3.57
N SER A 133 -8.76 -5.72 2.69
CA SER A 133 -8.56 -5.41 1.27
C SER A 133 -9.83 -5.46 0.41
N ILE A 134 -10.99 -5.74 1.01
CA ILE A 134 -12.27 -5.75 0.30
C ILE A 134 -12.63 -4.33 -0.14
N LEU A 135 -12.73 -4.12 -1.45
CA LEU A 135 -13.15 -2.85 -2.06
C LEU A 135 -14.57 -2.45 -1.63
N GLY A 136 -14.81 -1.14 -1.54
CA GLY A 136 -16.05 -0.57 -1.00
C GLY A 136 -16.03 -0.40 0.52
N THR A 137 -14.92 -0.74 1.17
CA THR A 137 -14.63 -0.39 2.57
C THR A 137 -13.50 0.65 2.63
N PRO A 138 -13.41 1.47 3.68
CA PRO A 138 -12.49 2.61 3.69
C PRO A 138 -11.04 2.24 4.03
N TYR A 139 -10.71 0.96 4.27
CA TYR A 139 -9.38 0.58 4.78
C TYR A 139 -8.26 0.88 3.78
N VAL A 140 -8.41 0.42 2.54
CA VAL A 140 -7.45 0.71 1.46
C VAL A 140 -7.40 2.21 1.21
N GLU A 141 -8.56 2.88 1.23
CA GLU A 141 -8.61 4.30 0.93
C GLU A 141 -7.90 5.14 1.99
N ASN A 142 -8.18 4.87 3.25
CA ASN A 142 -7.55 5.52 4.39
C ASN A 142 -6.05 5.27 4.45
N ALA A 143 -5.60 4.05 4.17
CA ALA A 143 -4.16 3.73 4.17
C ALA A 143 -3.40 4.47 3.06
N ILE A 144 -4.00 4.61 1.87
CA ILE A 144 -3.45 5.44 0.79
C ILE A 144 -3.40 6.90 1.25
N LYS A 145 -4.49 7.42 1.81
CA LYS A 145 -4.58 8.80 2.28
C LYS A 145 -3.57 9.10 3.40
N GLU A 146 -3.44 8.20 4.36
CA GLU A 146 -2.49 8.33 5.46
C GLU A 146 -1.04 8.30 4.94
N THR A 147 -0.72 7.39 4.01
CA THR A 147 0.58 7.36 3.32
C THR A 147 0.86 8.63 2.53
N TYR A 148 -0.17 9.22 1.92
CA TYR A 148 -0.05 10.45 1.13
C TYR A 148 0.13 11.70 1.99
N CYS A 149 -0.61 11.79 3.09
CA CYS A 149 -0.73 12.99 3.91
C CYS A 149 0.25 13.04 5.09
N THR A 150 0.78 11.90 5.51
CA THR A 150 1.62 11.79 6.69
C THR A 150 2.96 11.13 6.36
N ARG A 151 3.96 11.39 7.20
CA ARG A 151 5.26 10.71 7.12
C ARG A 151 5.25 9.44 7.96
N VAL A 152 4.45 8.44 7.55
CA VAL A 152 4.33 7.14 8.24
C VAL A 152 5.71 6.54 8.56
N CYS A 153 6.65 6.63 7.61
CA CYS A 153 8.00 6.11 7.73
C CYS A 153 9.08 7.17 8.04
N GLY A 154 8.66 8.32 8.55
CA GLY A 154 9.56 9.44 8.83
C GLY A 154 10.05 10.14 7.56
N ASP A 155 11.15 10.88 7.68
CA ASP A 155 11.64 11.77 6.62
C ASP A 155 11.91 11.03 5.31
N CYS A 156 11.57 11.71 4.21
CA CYS A 156 11.77 11.21 2.86
C CYS A 156 12.52 12.25 2.00
N THR A 157 13.61 11.81 1.37
CA THR A 157 14.49 12.66 0.53
C THR A 157 13.81 13.14 -0.75
N TYR A 158 12.78 12.43 -1.22
CA TYR A 158 12.01 12.83 -2.41
C TYR A 158 10.93 13.88 -2.12
N GLU A 159 10.61 14.14 -0.84
CA GLU A 159 9.70 15.24 -0.48
C GLU A 159 10.38 16.61 -0.50
N THR A 160 11.68 16.66 -0.21
CA THR A 160 12.43 17.91 -0.07
C THR A 160 12.54 18.71 -1.38
N ALA A 161 12.28 18.08 -2.53
CA ALA A 161 12.24 18.76 -3.84
C ALA A 161 11.00 19.67 -4.04
N ARG A 162 9.92 19.51 -3.25
CA ARG A 162 8.67 20.28 -3.43
C ARG A 162 8.38 21.27 -2.30
N TRP A 163 9.02 21.15 -1.14
CA TRP A 163 8.73 21.99 0.05
C TRP A 163 9.61 23.23 0.23
N VAL A 164 10.61 23.49 -0.62
CA VAL A 164 11.51 24.66 -0.47
C VAL A 164 10.99 25.96 -1.11
N SER A 165 9.81 25.96 -1.75
CA SER A 165 9.25 27.17 -2.38
C SER A 165 7.95 27.68 -1.76
N SER A 166 7.81 27.65 -0.42
CA SER A 166 6.69 28.34 0.24
C SER A 166 7.10 29.42 1.24
N THR A 167 8.39 29.79 1.31
CA THR A 167 8.80 30.90 2.20
C THR A 167 8.88 32.27 1.54
N ILE A 168 8.68 32.44 0.22
CA ILE A 168 8.68 33.78 -0.38
C ILE A 168 7.63 33.94 -1.50
N SER A 169 6.80 34.98 -1.33
CA SER A 169 5.98 35.71 -2.31
C SER A 169 4.54 35.23 -2.57
N PHE A 170 3.60 36.04 -2.07
CA PHE A 170 2.20 36.12 -2.51
C PHE A 170 2.09 36.31 -4.03
N SER A 171 1.45 35.36 -4.71
CA SER A 171 0.63 35.65 -5.90
C SER A 171 -0.37 34.52 -6.12
N VAL A 172 -1.65 34.89 -6.11
CA VAL A 172 -2.81 34.00 -6.26
C VAL A 172 -2.89 33.55 -7.71
N SER A 173 -2.49 32.30 -7.99
CA SER A 173 -2.94 31.55 -9.17
C SER A 173 -2.71 30.05 -8.94
N ALA A 174 -3.82 29.34 -8.73
CA ALA A 174 -4.00 27.89 -8.86
C ALA A 174 -2.85 26.97 -8.40
N LEU A 175 -2.72 26.79 -7.09
CA LEU A 175 -2.07 25.62 -6.51
C LEU A 175 -3.09 25.01 -5.54
N VAL A 176 -3.74 23.91 -5.93
CA VAL A 176 -4.35 23.03 -4.94
C VAL A 176 -3.18 22.57 -4.08
N SER A 177 -3.09 23.13 -2.88
CA SER A 177 -2.02 22.79 -1.96
C SER A 177 -2.27 21.36 -1.47
N PRO A 178 -1.24 20.50 -1.32
CA PRO A 178 -1.39 19.16 -0.76
C PRO A 178 -2.17 19.12 0.56
N SER A 179 -2.22 20.25 1.27
CA SER A 179 -3.01 20.45 2.47
C SER A 179 -4.52 20.28 2.29
N GLN A 180 -5.14 20.59 1.15
CA GLN A 180 -6.60 20.46 1.00
C GLN A 180 -7.07 19.00 0.89
N GLU A 181 -6.29 18.14 0.22
CA GLU A 181 -6.57 16.70 0.08
C GLU A 181 -6.46 15.95 1.43
N CYS A 182 -5.68 16.51 2.35
CA CYS A 182 -5.35 15.94 3.64
C CYS A 182 -6.18 16.45 4.83
N MET A 183 -7.14 17.35 4.60
CA MET A 183 -7.98 17.97 5.64
C MET A 183 -9.36 17.30 5.85
N GLY A 184 -9.59 16.12 5.27
CA GLY A 184 -10.87 15.40 5.33
C GLY A 184 -10.89 14.23 6.28
#